data_AF-A0A2E2FM54-F1
#
_entry.id   AF-A0A2E2FM54-F1
#
_cell.length_a   1.000
_cell.length_b   1.000
_cell.length_c   1.000
_cell.angle_alpha   90.00
_cell.angle_beta   90.00
_cell.angle_gamma   90.00
#
_symmetry.space_group_name_H-M   'P 1'
#
loop_
_entity.id
_entity.type
_entity.pdbx_description
1 polymer ?
#
loop_
_entity_poly.entity_id
_entity_poly.type
_entity_poly.pdbx_seq_one_letter_code
_entity_poly.pdbx_strand_id
1 'polypeptide(L)'
;MDILTHTTSGLAVGTVMAAFSNRGWKNKSLLILAGGFAGALPDLDAISLWSKFDATLGKFFHLSYSGREIYSAKLWYSHHGFLHSITAALFIALLVAIVRFFIHSKFRNLSFQQFVLSIKHNQRLLLSIVFGFTLHLLEDMPTPAASWGGVNLFWPSTSYIGGTGDIWWWNNYDIYLIVAGVFLLNLFALLLNSLISIPIRKITSGLFILGFTLAVIQIKTRPVDFAYEGSTARYHEFEQKSKDLQRKILGNKVFNCMERFDNSLSIYF
;
A
#
# COMPACT_ATOMS: atom_id res chain seq x y z
N MET A 1 3.22 7.53 9.42
CA MET A 1 2.51 7.89 8.17
C MET A 1 2.48 6.81 7.08
N ASP A 2 3.54 6.00 6.92
CA ASP A 2 3.75 5.17 5.72
C ASP A 2 2.58 4.23 5.35
N ILE A 3 2.12 3.41 6.31
CA ILE A 3 0.94 2.54 6.16
C ILE A 3 -0.29 3.31 5.69
N LEU A 4 -0.49 4.55 6.15
CA LEU A 4 -1.61 5.38 5.70
C LEU A 4 -1.43 5.83 4.24
N THR A 5 -0.21 6.14 3.82
CA THR A 5 0.12 6.44 2.42
C THR A 5 -0.23 5.24 1.54
N HIS A 6 0.26 4.04 1.88
CA HIS A 6 -0.01 2.81 1.14
C HIS A 6 -1.50 2.44 1.11
N THR A 7 -2.18 2.57 2.24
CA THR A 7 -3.63 2.38 2.31
C THR A 7 -4.34 3.37 1.38
N THR A 8 -3.94 4.64 1.41
CA THR A 8 -4.59 5.71 0.64
C THR A 8 -4.29 5.60 -0.85
N SER A 9 -3.10 5.13 -1.25
CA SER A 9 -2.77 4.88 -2.65
C SER A 9 -3.57 3.68 -3.19
N GLY A 10 -3.76 2.65 -2.38
CA GLY A 10 -4.72 1.58 -2.64
C GLY A 10 -6.17 2.09 -2.80
N LEU A 11 -6.63 2.99 -1.93
CA LEU A 11 -7.95 3.62 -2.06
C LEU A 11 -8.05 4.44 -3.37
N ALA A 12 -7.00 5.17 -3.74
CA ALA A 12 -6.93 5.93 -4.98
C ALA A 12 -7.05 5.01 -6.21
N VAL A 13 -6.33 3.88 -6.25
CA VAL A 13 -6.51 2.85 -7.29
C VAL A 13 -7.97 2.36 -7.33
N GLY A 14 -8.54 2.08 -6.17
CA GLY A 14 -9.92 1.61 -6.07
C GLY A 14 -10.94 2.63 -6.59
N THR A 15 -10.70 3.94 -6.47
CA THR A 15 -11.55 4.97 -7.08
C THR A 15 -11.48 4.94 -8.61
N VAL A 16 -10.32 4.68 -9.19
CA VAL A 16 -10.17 4.46 -10.65
C VAL A 16 -10.99 3.23 -11.04
N MET A 17 -10.82 2.09 -10.36
CA MET A 17 -11.59 0.87 -10.65
C MET A 17 -13.10 1.08 -10.53
N ALA A 18 -13.53 1.88 -9.55
CA ALA A 18 -14.93 2.25 -9.36
C ALA A 18 -15.48 3.08 -10.54
N ALA A 19 -14.70 3.96 -11.15
CA ALA A 19 -15.10 4.73 -12.33
C ALA A 19 -15.36 3.85 -13.57
N PHE A 20 -14.63 2.74 -13.70
CA PHE A 20 -14.84 1.75 -14.77
C PHE A 20 -16.00 0.79 -14.51
N SER A 21 -16.61 0.83 -13.32
CA SER A 21 -17.75 0.00 -12.96
C SER A 21 -19.07 0.70 -13.26
N ASN A 22 -19.95 0.02 -14.01
CA ASN A 22 -21.33 0.45 -14.25
C ASN A 22 -22.30 -0.04 -13.14
N ARG A 23 -21.77 -0.64 -12.06
CA ARG A 23 -22.59 -1.16 -10.95
C ARG A 23 -22.89 -0.07 -9.92
N GLY A 24 -23.89 -0.32 -9.08
CA GLY A 24 -24.32 0.60 -8.01
C GLY A 24 -23.27 0.86 -6.93
N TRP A 25 -23.58 1.81 -6.03
CA TRP A 25 -22.64 2.36 -5.04
C TRP A 25 -21.99 1.30 -4.15
N LYS A 26 -22.75 0.30 -3.69
CA LYS A 26 -22.21 -0.81 -2.87
C LYS A 26 -21.02 -1.51 -3.55
N ASN A 27 -21.12 -1.76 -4.86
CA ASN A 27 -20.01 -2.38 -5.60
C ASN A 27 -18.85 -1.40 -5.77
N LYS A 28 -19.11 -0.10 -6.01
CA LYS A 28 -18.05 0.91 -6.13
C LYS A 28 -17.30 1.07 -4.81
N SER A 29 -17.99 1.14 -3.67
CA SER A 29 -17.39 1.15 -2.34
C SER A 29 -16.57 -0.10 -2.07
N LEU A 30 -17.05 -1.29 -2.46
CA LEU A 30 -16.27 -2.53 -2.33
C LEU A 30 -14.96 -2.47 -3.13
N LEU A 31 -14.97 -1.92 -4.35
CA LEU A 31 -13.75 -1.75 -5.15
C LEU A 31 -12.76 -0.81 -4.44
N ILE A 32 -13.24 0.34 -3.96
CA ILE A 32 -12.44 1.33 -3.23
C ILE A 32 -11.80 0.68 -1.99
N LEU A 33 -12.60 0.07 -1.13
CA LEU A 33 -12.15 -0.56 0.11
C LEU A 33 -11.21 -1.74 -0.15
N ALA A 34 -11.45 -2.54 -1.20
CA ALA A 34 -10.57 -3.64 -1.56
C ALA A 34 -9.19 -3.15 -2.02
N GLY A 35 -9.14 -2.04 -2.77
CA GLY A 35 -7.88 -1.39 -3.11
C GLY A 35 -7.13 -0.91 -1.87
N GLY A 36 -7.82 -0.20 -0.97
CA GLY A 36 -7.20 0.29 0.27
C GLY A 36 -6.70 -0.82 1.19
N PHE A 37 -7.51 -1.87 1.39
CA PHE A 37 -7.10 -3.05 2.16
C PHE A 37 -5.89 -3.74 1.52
N ALA A 38 -5.87 -3.87 0.19
CA ALA A 38 -4.75 -4.49 -0.50
C ALA A 38 -3.46 -3.66 -0.42
N GLY A 39 -3.56 -2.33 -0.39
CA GLY A 39 -2.42 -1.43 -0.17
C GLY A 39 -1.87 -1.49 1.26
N ALA A 40 -2.72 -1.74 2.25
CA ALA A 40 -2.30 -1.92 3.65
C ALA A 40 -1.81 -3.33 3.98
N LEU A 41 -2.09 -4.30 3.10
CA LEU A 41 -1.93 -5.72 3.40
C LEU A 41 -0.47 -6.13 3.63
N PRO A 42 0.50 -5.63 2.84
CA PRO A 42 1.91 -5.97 3.07
C PRO A 42 2.40 -5.50 4.43
N ASP A 43 1.90 -4.38 4.96
CA ASP A 43 2.29 -3.86 6.28
C ASP A 43 1.70 -4.62 7.47
N LEU A 44 0.74 -5.54 7.27
CA LEU A 44 0.10 -6.23 8.38
C LEU A 44 1.08 -7.12 9.16
N ASP A 45 2.17 -7.54 8.55
CA ASP A 45 3.22 -8.32 9.20
C ASP A 45 4.12 -7.47 10.13
N ALA A 46 3.99 -6.14 10.12
CA ALA A 46 4.49 -5.27 11.19
C ALA A 46 3.82 -5.58 12.55
N ILE A 47 2.75 -6.39 12.59
CA ILE A 47 2.22 -6.99 13.82
C ILE A 47 3.30 -7.71 14.64
N SER A 48 4.35 -8.20 14.00
CA SER A 48 5.51 -8.80 14.67
C SER A 48 6.23 -7.82 15.61
N LEU A 49 6.12 -6.51 15.39
CA LEU A 49 6.65 -5.47 16.28
C LEU A 49 5.73 -5.11 17.45
N TRP A 50 4.51 -5.65 17.50
CA TRP A 50 3.61 -5.40 18.62
C TRP A 50 4.21 -5.91 19.94
N SER A 51 4.18 -5.08 20.98
CA SER A 51 4.82 -5.37 22.28
C SER A 51 4.37 -6.65 22.98
N LYS A 52 3.21 -7.21 22.61
CA LYS A 52 2.71 -8.49 23.13
C LYS A 52 2.84 -9.66 22.15
N PHE A 53 3.43 -9.45 20.97
CA PHE A 53 3.54 -10.46 19.92
C PHE A 53 4.20 -11.74 20.46
N ASP A 54 5.38 -11.63 21.07
CA ASP A 54 6.13 -12.78 21.58
C ASP A 54 5.37 -13.54 22.68
N ALA A 55 4.74 -12.81 23.60
CA ALA A 55 3.99 -13.39 24.71
C ALA A 55 2.66 -14.04 24.26
N THR A 56 2.16 -13.74 23.06
CA THR A 56 0.89 -14.22 22.54
C THR A 56 1.08 -15.11 21.32
N LEU A 57 1.19 -14.53 20.12
CA LEU A 57 1.34 -15.23 18.85
C LEU A 57 2.65 -16.01 18.80
N GLY A 58 3.76 -15.41 19.23
CA GLY A 58 5.06 -16.08 19.28
C GLY A 58 5.02 -17.35 20.13
N LYS A 59 4.45 -17.25 21.35
CA LYS A 59 4.24 -18.39 22.24
C LYS A 59 3.24 -19.41 21.69
N PHE A 60 2.13 -18.97 21.11
CA PHE A 60 1.08 -19.85 20.58
C PHE A 60 1.58 -20.70 19.40
N PHE A 61 2.38 -20.11 18.51
CA PHE A 61 2.97 -20.79 17.36
C PHE A 61 4.33 -21.42 17.64
N HIS A 62 4.85 -21.33 18.87
CA HIS A 62 6.18 -21.82 19.26
C HIS A 62 7.30 -21.30 18.34
N LEU A 63 7.26 -20.01 18.01
CA LEU A 63 8.24 -19.40 17.09
C LEU A 63 9.64 -19.38 17.71
N SER A 64 10.66 -19.70 16.90
CA SER A 64 12.06 -19.69 17.32
C SER A 64 12.70 -18.29 17.28
N TYR A 65 12.07 -17.35 16.58
CA TYR A 65 12.50 -15.96 16.47
C TYR A 65 11.52 -15.05 17.21
N SER A 66 12.04 -14.02 17.85
CA SER A 66 11.22 -12.92 18.39
C SER A 66 10.57 -12.13 17.27
N GLY A 67 9.48 -11.43 17.56
CA GLY A 67 8.77 -10.61 16.60
C GLY A 67 9.66 -9.54 15.95
N ARG A 68 10.58 -8.94 16.72
CA ARG A 68 11.58 -7.99 16.20
C ARG A 68 12.56 -8.64 15.22
N GLU A 69 13.00 -9.86 15.50
CA GLU A 69 13.86 -10.62 14.59
C GLU A 69 13.08 -11.02 13.33
N ILE A 70 11.82 -11.44 13.45
CA ILE A 70 10.95 -11.76 12.31
C ILE A 70 10.80 -10.54 11.40
N TYR A 71 10.51 -9.37 11.96
CA TYR A 71 10.37 -8.14 11.17
C TYR A 71 11.64 -7.81 10.36
N SER A 72 12.81 -7.99 10.98
CA SER A 72 14.10 -7.59 10.40
C SER A 72 14.73 -8.67 9.50
N ALA A 73 14.32 -9.93 9.65
CA ALA A 73 14.89 -11.06 8.92
C ALA A 73 14.36 -11.15 7.47
N LYS A 74 14.96 -12.05 6.69
CA LYS A 74 14.53 -12.41 5.32
C LYS A 74 13.80 -13.76 5.30
N LEU A 75 12.87 -13.94 6.23
CA LEU A 75 12.05 -15.14 6.31
C LEU A 75 10.92 -15.05 5.28
N TRP A 76 10.37 -16.18 4.81
CA TRP A 76 9.27 -16.08 3.86
C TRP A 76 8.01 -15.39 4.45
N TYR A 77 7.89 -15.36 5.78
CA TYR A 77 6.82 -14.71 6.54
C TYR A 77 7.27 -13.43 7.28
N SER A 78 8.49 -12.94 7.04
CA SER A 78 8.91 -11.63 7.55
C SER A 78 8.28 -10.50 6.73
N HIS A 79 8.41 -9.26 7.22
CA HIS A 79 7.95 -8.03 6.56
C HIS A 79 8.26 -8.06 5.06
N HIS A 80 9.53 -8.03 4.67
CA HIS A 80 9.91 -8.01 3.25
C HIS A 80 9.99 -9.41 2.58
N GLY A 81 9.25 -10.38 3.10
CA GLY A 81 9.18 -11.75 2.59
C GLY A 81 8.14 -11.89 1.47
N PHE A 82 7.29 -12.90 1.57
CA PHE A 82 6.25 -13.21 0.58
C PHE A 82 5.31 -12.03 0.34
N LEU A 83 4.84 -11.35 1.40
CA LEU A 83 3.88 -10.25 1.29
C LEU A 83 4.44 -9.01 0.59
N HIS A 84 5.75 -8.91 0.40
CA HIS A 84 6.35 -7.83 -0.39
C HIS A 84 6.71 -8.28 -1.81
N SER A 85 5.81 -9.03 -2.46
CA SER A 85 5.98 -9.57 -3.81
C SER A 85 4.73 -9.46 -4.69
N ILE A 86 4.91 -9.38 -6.00
CA ILE A 86 3.80 -9.45 -6.98
C ILE A 86 3.13 -10.83 -6.89
N THR A 87 3.89 -11.88 -6.56
CA THR A 87 3.35 -13.23 -6.33
C THR A 87 2.30 -13.23 -5.23
N ALA A 88 2.53 -12.52 -4.12
CA ALA A 88 1.52 -12.36 -3.07
C ALA A 88 0.28 -11.57 -3.55
N ALA A 89 0.46 -10.47 -4.29
CA ALA A 89 -0.66 -9.73 -4.85
C ALA A 89 -1.58 -10.62 -5.70
N LEU A 90 -1.01 -11.44 -6.58
CA LEU A 90 -1.73 -12.39 -7.42
C LEU A 90 -2.37 -13.52 -6.59
N PHE A 91 -1.65 -14.04 -5.59
CA PHE A 91 -2.16 -15.08 -4.71
C PHE A 91 -3.38 -14.60 -3.90
N ILE A 92 -3.32 -13.41 -3.30
CA ILE A 92 -4.43 -12.82 -2.56
C ILE A 92 -5.63 -12.57 -3.50
N ALA A 93 -5.40 -12.07 -4.71
CA ALA A 93 -6.45 -11.92 -5.70
C ALA A 93 -7.09 -13.27 -6.08
N LEU A 94 -6.28 -14.33 -6.22
CA LEU A 94 -6.78 -15.69 -6.48
C LEU A 94 -7.61 -16.21 -5.31
N LEU A 95 -7.17 -16.04 -4.06
CA LEU A 95 -7.95 -16.42 -2.87
C LEU A 95 -9.31 -15.71 -2.85
N VAL A 96 -9.32 -14.41 -3.11
CA VAL A 96 -10.57 -13.64 -3.20
C VAL A 96 -11.47 -14.14 -4.34
N ALA A 97 -10.90 -14.48 -5.50
CA ALA A 97 -11.64 -15.06 -6.60
C ALA A 97 -12.30 -16.40 -6.23
N ILE A 98 -11.56 -17.27 -5.54
CA ILE A 98 -12.03 -18.57 -5.05
C ILE A 98 -13.16 -18.39 -4.03
N VAL A 99 -12.97 -17.54 -3.02
CA VAL A 99 -13.99 -17.25 -2.00
C VAL A 99 -15.25 -16.69 -2.65
N ARG A 100 -15.12 -15.73 -3.57
CA ARG A 100 -16.26 -15.15 -4.30
C ARG A 100 -16.97 -16.19 -5.14
N PHE A 101 -16.23 -17.09 -5.79
CA PHE A 101 -16.81 -18.19 -6.55
C PHE A 101 -17.65 -19.11 -5.66
N PHE A 102 -17.13 -19.56 -4.51
CA PHE A 102 -17.88 -20.40 -3.57
C PHE A 102 -19.12 -19.71 -2.99
N ILE A 103 -19.01 -18.43 -2.63
CA ILE A 103 -20.16 -17.64 -2.14
C ILE A 103 -21.26 -17.55 -3.19
N HIS A 104 -20.92 -17.32 -4.46
CA HIS A 104 -21.93 -17.17 -5.53
C HIS A 104 -22.48 -18.50 -6.01
N SER A 105 -21.67 -19.55 -6.07
CA SER A 105 -22.10 -20.88 -6.48
C SER A 105 -22.93 -21.58 -5.40
N LYS A 106 -22.88 -21.11 -4.15
CA LYS A 106 -23.48 -21.78 -2.97
C LYS A 106 -23.04 -23.24 -2.87
N PHE A 107 -21.80 -23.53 -3.27
CA PHE A 107 -21.24 -24.88 -3.37
C PHE A 107 -22.03 -25.83 -4.30
N ARG A 108 -22.84 -25.30 -5.21
CA ARG A 108 -23.57 -26.06 -6.23
C ARG A 108 -22.99 -25.75 -7.60
N ASN A 109 -22.93 -26.76 -8.48
CA ASN A 109 -22.38 -26.62 -9.83
C ASN A 109 -20.97 -26.02 -9.79
N LEU A 110 -20.01 -26.77 -9.25
CA LEU A 110 -18.62 -26.35 -9.17
C LEU A 110 -17.89 -26.77 -10.45
N SER A 111 -18.05 -25.99 -11.53
CA SER A 111 -17.30 -26.20 -12.78
C SER A 111 -16.22 -25.14 -12.99
N PHE A 112 -15.15 -25.53 -13.68
CA PHE A 112 -14.08 -24.60 -14.08
C PHE A 112 -14.60 -23.44 -14.94
N GLN A 113 -15.56 -23.71 -15.84
CA GLN A 113 -16.18 -22.69 -16.68
C GLN A 113 -16.90 -21.62 -15.83
N GLN A 114 -17.61 -22.02 -14.79
CA GLN A 114 -18.26 -21.09 -13.85
C GLN A 114 -17.25 -20.32 -13.01
N PHE A 115 -16.12 -20.94 -12.64
CA PHE A 115 -15.02 -20.23 -11.97
C PHE A 115 -14.44 -19.12 -12.86
N VAL A 116 -14.16 -19.42 -14.13
CA VAL A 116 -13.67 -18.42 -15.11
C VAL A 116 -14.69 -17.29 -15.31
N LEU A 117 -15.99 -17.62 -15.39
CA LEU A 117 -17.05 -16.61 -15.47
C LEU A 117 -17.12 -15.74 -14.20
N SER A 118 -16.92 -16.34 -13.02
CA SER A 118 -16.83 -15.60 -11.74
C SER A 118 -15.66 -14.63 -11.74
N ILE A 119 -14.47 -15.04 -12.22
CA ILE A 119 -13.32 -14.15 -12.39
C ILE A 119 -13.67 -12.99 -13.31
N LYS A 120 -14.20 -13.26 -14.51
CA LYS A 120 -14.60 -12.20 -15.46
C LYS A 120 -15.62 -11.24 -14.84
N HIS A 121 -16.56 -11.75 -14.07
CA HIS A 121 -17.56 -10.95 -13.37
C HIS A 121 -16.95 -10.08 -12.24
N ASN A 122 -15.89 -10.55 -11.59
CA ASN A 122 -15.22 -9.86 -10.49
C ASN A 122 -13.90 -9.17 -10.91
N GLN A 123 -13.57 -9.13 -12.20
CA GLN A 123 -12.25 -8.68 -12.68
C GLN A 123 -11.81 -7.32 -12.12
N ARG A 124 -12.73 -6.35 -12.00
CA ARG A 124 -12.41 -5.02 -11.46
C ARG A 124 -12.02 -5.06 -9.99
N LEU A 125 -12.63 -5.96 -9.21
CA LEU A 125 -12.29 -6.18 -7.81
C LEU A 125 -10.90 -6.79 -7.69
N LEU A 126 -10.62 -7.82 -8.50
CA LEU A 126 -9.33 -8.49 -8.51
C LEU A 126 -8.21 -7.52 -8.97
N LEU A 127 -8.46 -6.72 -10.01
CA LEU A 127 -7.54 -5.68 -10.45
C LEU A 127 -7.34 -4.61 -9.40
N SER A 128 -8.38 -4.21 -8.67
CA SER A 128 -8.24 -3.25 -7.56
C SER A 128 -7.30 -3.76 -6.48
N ILE A 129 -7.38 -5.06 -6.15
CA ILE A 129 -6.50 -5.71 -5.19
C ILE A 129 -5.07 -5.75 -5.73
N VAL A 130 -4.87 -6.29 -6.94
CA VAL A 130 -3.54 -6.43 -7.54
C VAL A 130 -2.85 -5.08 -7.67
N PHE A 131 -3.52 -4.06 -8.22
CA PHE A 131 -2.92 -2.74 -8.39
C PHE A 131 -2.74 -1.98 -7.08
N GLY A 132 -3.66 -2.10 -6.12
CA GLY A 132 -3.51 -1.48 -4.80
C GLY A 132 -2.30 -2.04 -4.05
N PHE A 133 -2.15 -3.37 -4.06
CA PHE A 133 -1.00 -4.06 -3.48
C PHE A 133 0.30 -3.72 -4.23
N THR A 134 0.27 -3.70 -5.56
CA THR A 134 1.48 -3.41 -6.36
C THR A 134 1.95 -1.96 -6.14
N LEU A 135 1.03 -1.00 -5.96
CA LEU A 135 1.41 0.36 -5.63
C LEU A 135 2.16 0.46 -4.30
N HIS A 136 1.71 -0.26 -3.28
CA HIS A 136 2.46 -0.36 -2.02
C HIS A 136 3.91 -0.79 -2.30
N LEU A 137 4.12 -1.87 -3.07
CA LEU A 137 5.47 -2.35 -3.39
C LEU A 137 6.32 -1.30 -4.14
N LEU A 138 5.70 -0.48 -4.98
CA LEU A 138 6.39 0.60 -5.70
C LEU A 138 6.73 1.79 -4.79
N GLU A 139 5.90 2.05 -3.78
CA GLU A 139 6.12 3.10 -2.78
C GLU A 139 7.27 2.76 -1.82
N ASP A 140 7.51 1.46 -1.61
CA ASP A 140 8.66 0.96 -0.83
C ASP A 140 9.99 0.97 -1.60
N MET A 141 9.98 0.80 -2.92
CA MET A 141 11.24 0.79 -3.70
C MET A 141 12.15 2.01 -3.47
N PRO A 142 11.64 3.26 -3.34
CA PRO A 142 12.49 4.43 -3.10
C PRO A 142 12.98 4.62 -1.66
N THR A 143 12.56 3.80 -0.68
CA THR A 143 13.06 3.89 0.69
C THR A 143 14.46 3.24 0.80
N PRO A 144 15.19 3.40 1.92
CA PRO A 144 16.51 2.80 2.08
C PRO A 144 16.49 1.26 2.05
N ALA A 145 17.55 0.62 1.55
CA ALA A 145 17.65 -0.84 1.53
C ALA A 145 17.59 -1.49 2.93
N ALA A 146 18.16 -0.84 3.94
CA ALA A 146 18.21 -1.30 5.32
C ALA A 146 18.65 -2.77 5.46
N SER A 147 18.12 -3.51 6.44
CA SER A 147 18.44 -4.93 6.64
C SER A 147 17.90 -5.85 5.55
N TRP A 148 17.01 -5.33 4.69
CA TRP A 148 16.23 -6.14 3.75
C TRP A 148 16.82 -6.15 2.34
N GLY A 149 17.59 -5.13 1.96
CA GLY A 149 18.16 -5.03 0.61
C GLY A 149 17.16 -4.54 -0.44
N GLY A 150 16.05 -3.93 -0.02
CA GLY A 150 14.94 -3.50 -0.89
C GLY A 150 13.69 -4.38 -0.77
N VAL A 151 12.91 -4.47 -1.85
CA VAL A 151 11.64 -5.21 -1.96
C VAL A 151 11.85 -6.54 -2.69
N ASN A 152 11.33 -7.65 -2.15
CA ASN A 152 11.38 -8.96 -2.81
C ASN A 152 10.29 -9.12 -3.88
N LEU A 153 10.34 -8.26 -4.90
CA LEU A 153 9.29 -8.11 -5.91
C LEU A 153 8.91 -9.44 -6.59
N PHE A 154 9.90 -10.31 -6.80
CA PHE A 154 9.79 -11.59 -7.51
C PHE A 154 10.04 -12.80 -6.60
N TRP A 155 9.55 -12.77 -5.36
CA TRP A 155 9.55 -13.96 -4.49
C TRP A 155 9.04 -15.21 -5.22
N PRO A 156 9.69 -16.40 -5.10
CA PRO A 156 10.72 -16.77 -4.10
C PRO A 156 12.17 -16.50 -4.53
N SER A 157 12.40 -15.58 -5.48
CA SER A 157 13.75 -15.11 -5.78
C SER A 157 14.43 -14.57 -4.51
N THR A 158 15.76 -14.72 -4.46
CA THR A 158 16.61 -14.11 -3.43
C THR A 158 17.09 -12.71 -3.82
N SER A 159 16.71 -12.22 -5.01
CA SER A 159 17.04 -10.89 -5.50
C SER A 159 16.02 -9.86 -5.02
N TYR A 160 16.50 -8.86 -4.28
CA TYR A 160 15.72 -7.71 -3.83
C TYR A 160 15.97 -6.53 -4.77
N ILE A 161 14.95 -5.71 -4.99
CA ILE A 161 14.96 -4.59 -5.95
C ILE A 161 14.47 -3.33 -5.22
N GLY A 162 14.99 -2.16 -5.61
CA GLY A 162 14.71 -0.91 -4.92
C GLY A 162 15.70 -0.69 -3.79
N GLY A 163 15.24 -0.16 -2.66
CA GLY A 163 16.13 0.23 -1.58
C GLY A 163 16.99 1.44 -1.93
N THR A 164 16.52 2.29 -2.86
CA THR A 164 17.35 3.36 -3.46
C THR A 164 17.59 4.53 -2.52
N GLY A 165 16.84 4.65 -1.41
CA GLY A 165 17.05 5.69 -0.41
C GLY A 165 16.74 7.11 -0.89
N ASP A 166 15.91 7.28 -1.93
CA ASP A 166 15.48 8.62 -2.38
C ASP A 166 14.60 9.30 -1.32
N ILE A 167 13.84 8.53 -0.54
CA ILE A 167 12.97 9.02 0.52
C ILE A 167 13.26 8.30 1.84
N TRP A 168 12.87 8.91 2.97
CA TRP A 168 12.88 8.23 4.26
C TRP A 168 11.63 7.36 4.43
N TRP A 169 11.61 6.45 5.40
CA TRP A 169 10.47 5.56 5.64
C TRP A 169 9.21 6.31 6.13
N TRP A 170 9.32 7.12 7.18
CA TRP A 170 8.12 7.36 8.01
C TRP A 170 7.32 8.63 7.73
N ASN A 171 7.97 9.69 7.26
CA ASN A 171 7.46 11.06 7.36
C ASN A 171 7.31 11.76 6.00
N ASN A 172 6.94 11.02 4.96
CA ASN A 172 6.68 11.53 3.61
C ASN A 172 5.33 12.25 3.47
N TYR A 173 5.15 13.35 4.22
CA TYR A 173 3.87 14.08 4.31
C TYR A 173 3.41 14.67 2.97
N ASP A 174 4.32 15.17 2.15
CA ASP A 174 4.05 15.64 0.80
C ASP A 174 3.46 14.55 -0.11
N ILE A 175 4.07 13.37 -0.12
CA ILE A 175 3.59 12.21 -0.89
C ILE A 175 2.21 11.78 -0.40
N TYR A 176 2.03 11.68 0.92
CA TYR A 176 0.72 11.38 1.51
C TYR A 176 -0.34 12.39 1.06
N LEU A 177 -0.05 13.70 1.08
CA LEU A 177 -0.98 14.74 0.65
C LEU A 177 -1.34 14.65 -0.83
N ILE A 178 -0.36 14.33 -1.70
CA ILE A 178 -0.62 14.09 -3.13
C ILE A 178 -1.59 12.92 -3.30
N VAL A 179 -1.29 11.79 -2.67
CA VAL A 179 -2.08 10.56 -2.77
C VAL A 179 -3.49 10.74 -2.19
N ALA A 180 -3.60 11.37 -1.01
CA ALA A 180 -4.88 11.73 -0.40
C ALA A 180 -5.67 12.69 -1.27
N GLY A 181 -5.01 13.67 -1.90
CA GLY A 181 -5.62 14.58 -2.87
C GLY A 181 -6.22 13.84 -4.06
N VAL A 182 -5.47 12.92 -4.67
CA VAL A 182 -5.97 12.06 -5.77
C VAL A 182 -7.19 11.27 -5.32
N PHE A 183 -7.12 10.61 -4.16
CA PHE A 183 -8.24 9.84 -3.63
C PHE A 183 -9.49 10.71 -3.42
N LEU A 184 -9.36 11.85 -2.74
CA LEU A 184 -10.48 12.75 -2.44
C LEU A 184 -11.08 13.36 -3.71
N LEU A 185 -10.25 13.80 -4.66
CA LEU A 185 -10.71 14.35 -5.93
C LEU A 185 -11.43 13.30 -6.78
N ASN A 186 -10.90 12.07 -6.84
CA ASN A 186 -11.57 10.97 -7.55
C ASN A 186 -12.89 10.59 -6.87
N LEU A 187 -12.93 10.53 -5.54
CA LEU A 187 -14.14 10.25 -4.79
C LEU A 187 -15.20 11.34 -5.04
N PHE A 188 -14.80 12.61 -5.02
CA PHE A 188 -15.67 13.73 -5.36
C PHE A 188 -16.18 13.63 -6.80
N ALA A 189 -15.33 13.31 -7.77
CA ALA A 189 -15.74 13.11 -9.15
C ALA A 189 -16.75 11.96 -9.29
N LEU A 190 -16.57 10.86 -8.55
CA LEU A 190 -17.53 9.74 -8.54
C LEU A 190 -18.89 10.14 -7.97
N LEU A 191 -18.90 10.94 -6.90
CA LEU A 191 -20.12 11.49 -6.31
C LEU A 191 -20.80 12.48 -7.26
N LEU A 192 -20.04 13.41 -7.85
CA LEU A 192 -20.54 14.39 -8.80
C LEU A 192 -21.12 13.72 -10.06
N ASN A 193 -20.52 12.63 -10.51
CA ASN A 193 -21.03 11.84 -11.64
C ASN A 193 -22.44 11.24 -11.39
N SER A 194 -22.86 11.13 -10.13
CA SER A 194 -24.24 10.72 -9.81
C SER A 194 -25.26 11.84 -10.01
N LEU A 195 -24.79 13.09 -10.04
CA LEU A 195 -25.62 14.29 -10.21
C LEU A 195 -25.58 14.80 -11.66
N ILE A 196 -24.40 14.76 -12.29
CA ILE A 196 -24.18 15.22 -13.67
C ILE A 196 -23.39 14.19 -14.47
N SER A 197 -23.75 13.98 -15.73
CA SER A 197 -23.06 13.02 -16.59
C SER A 197 -21.71 13.60 -17.03
N ILE A 198 -20.61 13.06 -16.48
CA ILE A 198 -19.24 13.46 -16.81
C ILE A 198 -18.45 12.26 -17.33
N PRO A 199 -17.36 12.47 -18.10
CA PRO A 199 -16.50 11.39 -18.57
C PRO A 199 -15.63 10.83 -17.41
N ILE A 200 -16.27 10.25 -16.39
CA ILE A 200 -15.66 9.91 -15.10
C ILE A 200 -14.40 9.05 -15.23
N ARG A 201 -14.39 8.09 -16.17
CA ARG A 201 -13.24 7.21 -16.43
C ARG A 201 -12.00 8.00 -16.83
N LYS A 202 -12.15 9.00 -17.71
CA LYS A 202 -11.02 9.83 -18.18
C LYS A 202 -10.53 10.74 -17.05
N ILE A 203 -11.45 11.33 -16.30
CA ILE A 203 -11.13 12.23 -15.18
C ILE A 203 -10.36 11.47 -14.10
N THR A 204 -10.87 10.32 -13.62
CA THR A 204 -10.21 9.59 -12.53
C THR A 204 -8.87 9.01 -12.94
N SER A 205 -8.75 8.51 -14.17
CA SER A 205 -7.46 8.03 -14.70
C SER A 205 -6.47 9.16 -14.88
N GLY A 206 -6.91 10.32 -15.38
CA GLY A 206 -6.06 11.50 -15.54
C GLY A 206 -5.55 12.05 -14.21
N LEU A 207 -6.42 12.18 -13.21
CA LEU A 207 -6.05 12.60 -11.86
C LEU A 207 -5.05 11.62 -11.22
N PHE A 208 -5.29 10.32 -11.37
CA PHE A 208 -4.38 9.29 -10.85
C PHE A 208 -3.01 9.34 -11.52
N ILE A 209 -2.94 9.42 -12.86
CA ILE A 209 -1.66 9.52 -13.58
C ILE A 209 -0.91 10.80 -13.18
N LEU A 210 -1.60 11.94 -13.14
CA LEU A 210 -1.00 13.20 -12.73
C LEU A 210 -0.44 13.12 -11.31
N GLY A 211 -1.22 12.61 -10.35
CA GLY A 211 -0.76 12.46 -8.97
C GLY A 211 0.40 11.49 -8.84
N PHE A 212 0.36 10.36 -9.55
CA PHE A 212 1.48 9.40 -9.60
C PHE A 212 2.75 10.06 -10.14
N THR A 213 2.66 10.80 -11.25
CA THR A 213 3.80 11.54 -11.81
C THR A 213 4.34 12.58 -10.82
N LEU A 214 3.46 13.34 -10.15
CA LEU A 214 3.88 14.31 -9.14
C LEU A 214 4.59 13.63 -7.95
N ALA A 215 4.07 12.51 -7.47
CA ALA A 215 4.71 11.74 -6.40
C ALA A 215 6.09 11.23 -6.82
N VAL A 216 6.23 10.66 -8.02
CA VAL A 216 7.53 10.20 -8.55
C VAL A 216 8.51 11.37 -8.69
N ILE A 217 8.06 12.54 -9.17
CA ILE A 217 8.90 13.73 -9.23
C ILE A 217 9.35 14.14 -7.84
N GLN A 218 8.44 14.21 -6.86
CA GLN A 218 8.81 14.56 -5.47
C GLN A 218 9.81 13.57 -4.87
N ILE A 219 9.65 12.27 -5.14
CA ILE A 219 10.59 11.22 -4.72
C ILE A 219 11.97 11.45 -5.35
N LYS A 220 12.03 11.56 -6.69
CA LYS A 220 13.30 11.56 -7.44
C LYS A 220 14.04 12.90 -7.46
N THR A 221 13.44 13.96 -6.94
CA THR A 221 14.06 15.29 -6.88
C THR A 221 14.51 15.68 -5.47
N ARG A 222 14.43 14.77 -4.50
CA ARG A 222 14.93 15.03 -3.15
C ARG A 222 16.44 15.23 -3.17
N PRO A 223 16.97 16.24 -2.45
CA PRO A 223 18.41 16.54 -2.45
C PRO A 223 19.20 15.70 -1.45
N VAL A 224 18.55 14.82 -0.68
CA VAL A 224 19.17 14.02 0.38
C VAL A 224 19.08 12.55 0.00
N ASP A 225 20.22 11.88 0.04
CA ASP A 225 20.33 10.43 -0.07
C ASP A 225 20.20 9.80 1.34
N PHE A 226 19.18 8.96 1.50
CA PHE A 226 18.90 8.21 2.72
C PHE A 226 19.40 6.76 2.64
N ALA A 227 20.10 6.36 1.59
CA ALA A 227 20.56 4.99 1.42
C ALA A 227 21.49 4.54 2.55
N TYR A 228 21.17 3.38 3.12
CA TYR A 228 22.04 2.63 4.02
C TYR A 228 21.71 1.14 3.93
N GLU A 229 22.69 0.29 4.26
CA GLU A 229 22.53 -1.16 4.34
C GLU A 229 22.62 -1.64 5.79
N GLY A 230 21.89 -2.70 6.13
CA GLY A 230 21.88 -3.28 7.47
C GLY A 230 21.20 -2.36 8.48
N SER A 231 21.93 -2.03 9.54
CA SER A 231 21.46 -1.11 10.59
C SER A 231 22.29 0.18 10.58
N THR A 232 21.67 1.30 10.97
CA THR A 232 22.35 2.59 11.06
C THR A 232 22.19 3.19 12.45
N ALA A 233 23.31 3.62 13.04
CA ALA A 233 23.29 4.43 14.27
C ALA A 233 22.78 5.86 14.02
N ARG A 234 22.67 6.28 12.75
CA ARG A 234 22.28 7.63 12.32
C ARG A 234 20.79 7.76 12.02
N TYR A 235 19.98 6.80 12.46
CA TYR A 235 18.54 6.78 12.19
C TYR A 235 17.85 8.10 12.56
N HIS A 236 18.12 8.61 13.78
CA HIS A 236 17.55 9.88 14.24
C HIS A 236 17.99 11.08 13.38
N GLU A 237 19.22 11.06 12.86
CA GLU A 237 19.73 12.11 11.97
C GLU A 237 18.97 12.10 10.64
N PHE A 238 18.74 10.92 10.05
CA PHE A 238 17.97 10.79 8.82
C PHE A 238 16.51 11.18 9.01
N GLU A 239 15.89 10.75 10.10
CA GLU A 239 14.52 11.14 10.41
C GLU A 239 14.38 12.66 10.52
N GLN A 240 15.30 13.31 11.26
CA GLN A 240 15.31 14.76 11.43
C GLN A 240 15.54 15.49 10.09
N LYS A 241 16.49 15.04 9.27
CA LYS A 241 16.72 15.59 7.92
C LYS A 241 15.48 15.48 7.05
N SER A 242 14.78 14.34 7.11
CA SER A 242 13.53 14.18 6.38
C SER A 242 12.45 15.15 6.89
N LYS A 243 12.29 15.32 8.21
CA LYS A 243 11.36 16.32 8.77
C LYS A 243 11.70 17.74 8.31
N ASP A 244 12.97 18.11 8.29
CA ASP A 244 13.40 19.45 7.87
C ASP A 244 13.16 19.67 6.37
N LEU A 245 13.39 18.65 5.54
CA LEU A 245 13.05 18.68 4.11
C LEU A 245 11.53 18.84 3.90
N GLN A 246 10.72 18.07 4.63
CA GLN A 246 9.26 18.15 4.57
C GLN A 246 8.75 19.52 5.01
N ARG A 247 9.34 20.10 6.07
CA ARG A 247 9.05 21.47 6.50
C ARG A 247 9.36 22.49 5.43
N LYS A 248 10.46 22.31 4.68
CA LYS A 248 10.81 23.17 3.54
C LYS A 248 9.83 23.04 2.37
N ILE A 249 9.39 21.83 2.04
CA ILE A 249 8.45 21.56 0.94
C ILE A 249 7.06 22.11 1.25
N LEU A 250 6.54 21.80 2.43
CA LEU A 250 5.15 22.11 2.82
C LEU A 250 4.98 23.51 3.43
N GLY A 251 6.07 24.10 3.90
CA GLY A 251 6.05 25.28 4.75
C GLY A 251 5.56 24.97 6.17
N ASN A 252 5.83 25.89 7.10
CA ASN A 252 5.62 25.68 8.54
C ASN A 252 4.18 25.29 8.91
N LYS A 253 3.17 25.92 8.30
CA LYS A 253 1.76 25.69 8.68
C LYS A 253 1.29 24.28 8.34
N VAL A 254 1.49 23.85 7.10
CA VAL A 254 1.05 22.53 6.62
C VAL A 254 1.89 21.44 7.27
N PHE A 255 3.21 21.62 7.35
CA PHE A 255 4.09 20.69 8.05
C PHE A 255 3.66 20.47 9.51
N ASN A 256 3.44 21.54 10.29
CA ASN A 256 3.05 21.40 11.70
C ASN A 256 1.66 20.72 11.84
N CYS A 257 0.76 20.91 10.88
CA CYS A 257 -0.51 20.19 10.87
C CYS A 257 -0.29 18.69 10.65
N MET A 258 0.52 18.33 9.66
CA MET A 258 0.85 16.95 9.33
C MET A 258 1.62 16.24 10.44
N GLU A 259 2.59 16.92 11.07
CA GLU A 259 3.36 16.39 12.20
C GLU A 259 2.46 16.15 13.42
N ARG A 260 1.53 17.06 13.73
CA ARG A 260 0.54 16.83 14.79
C ARG A 260 -0.38 15.66 14.46
N PHE A 261 -0.80 15.54 13.21
CA PHE A 261 -1.61 14.42 12.76
C PHE A 261 -0.85 13.10 12.90
N ASP A 262 0.39 13.01 12.43
CA ASP A 262 1.25 11.84 12.56
C ASP A 262 1.47 11.45 14.04
N ASN A 263 1.79 12.43 14.90
CA ASN A 263 1.96 12.22 16.34
C ASN A 263 0.64 11.86 17.08
N SER A 264 -0.52 12.08 16.46
CA SER A 264 -1.81 11.68 17.03
C SER A 264 -2.17 10.22 16.74
N LEU A 265 -1.49 9.59 15.78
CA LEU A 265 -1.72 8.19 15.45
C LEU A 265 -1.25 7.32 16.62
N SER A 266 -2.15 6.50 17.18
CA SER A 266 -1.83 5.62 18.32
C SER A 266 -1.07 4.34 17.91
N ILE A 267 -0.74 4.22 16.63
CA ILE A 267 -0.01 3.08 16.06
C ILE A 267 1.43 3.55 15.84
N TYR A 268 2.25 3.35 16.85
CA TYR A 268 3.70 3.52 16.77
C TYR A 268 4.32 2.14 16.59
N PHE A 269 5.00 1.94 15.47
CA PHE A 269 5.89 0.81 15.24
C PHE A 269 7.34 1.26 15.50
#